data_AF-A0A1K2ISR8-F1
#
_entry.id   AF-A0A1K2ISR8-F1
#
_cell.length_a   1.000
_cell.length_b   1.000
_cell.length_c   1.000
_cell.angle_alpha   90.00
_cell.angle_beta   90.00
_cell.angle_gamma   90.00
#
_symmetry.space_group_name_H-M   'P 1'
#
loop_
_entity.id
_entity.type
_entity.pdbx_description
1 polymer ?
#
loop_
_entity_poly.entity_id
_entity_poly.type
_entity_poly.pdbx_seq_one_letter_code
_entity_poly.pdbx_strand_id
1 'polypeptide(L)'
;MDFSQKRINNRTMKTIRTRFVEFVRYFFILLFCYASISKLMDFENFQIQIGQSPLLSAYAGIVSYSVIIVEILISILLIFERTRISALYAATALMSAFTIYIYLILNYSDFVPCSCGGILEDLGWTEHLIFNISCVVLGAASVILHERNKTNGLGRSVFLLLISNLLSCLFIVVLFFSSEHIIKKENNFTRRFLIHPVIEENKLDLKVNSYYFAGEHNGYIYLGNYTSPFTLSIVDNSFNTIQQYQLVPPKSKLILKNLKMVVRFPFVYLADGSAPIIYRAKLGSSALNVYSFKDVYFNDYVVPDSTSIVFRAKSSKSDKHVLGLLKIKDSKSVVINNDMILSDGDGVFSTDGKLLYSSDADKLIFIHYYKNTFSVSNPDFSGLQHLKTIDTLNSTKLKIVTKQNGHRKMAAPPVIVNVNASAYDDVLFNQSNIKGKFESQKLWKKSSVVDMYNISKQEYFGSFYISNKNNSGMSQMLATQKYFYTITENEIVRYRYAQSVSKHFQTGKAENLKKE
;
A
#
# COMPACT_ATOMS: atom_id res chain seq x y z
N MET A 1 35.16 -30.60 62.93
CA MET A 1 34.48 -31.14 61.72
C MET A 1 34.01 -30.05 60.75
N ASP A 2 33.71 -28.83 61.20
CA ASP A 2 33.01 -27.79 60.41
C ASP A 2 33.83 -27.11 59.28
N PHE A 3 35.15 -26.93 59.46
CA PHE A 3 36.00 -26.25 58.45
C PHE A 3 36.19 -27.05 57.16
N SER A 4 36.23 -28.38 57.23
CA SER A 4 36.37 -29.26 56.06
C SER A 4 35.12 -29.19 55.18
N GLN A 5 33.95 -29.26 55.81
CA GLN A 5 32.64 -29.25 55.14
C GLN A 5 32.37 -27.89 54.46
N LYS A 6 32.74 -26.79 55.11
CA LYS A 6 32.68 -25.43 54.54
C LYS A 6 33.64 -25.26 53.34
N ARG A 7 34.83 -25.86 53.38
CA ARG A 7 35.79 -25.86 52.25
C ARG A 7 35.31 -26.69 51.07
N ILE A 8 34.72 -27.85 51.34
CA ILE A 8 34.15 -28.74 50.31
C ILE A 8 32.96 -28.05 49.64
N ASN A 9 32.01 -27.49 50.40
CA ASN A 9 30.88 -26.73 49.85
C ASN A 9 31.36 -25.53 49.01
N ASN A 10 32.39 -24.80 49.44
CA ASN A 10 32.94 -23.69 48.66
C ASN A 10 33.61 -24.13 47.35
N ARG A 11 34.25 -25.30 47.31
CA ARG A 11 34.81 -25.87 46.06
C ARG A 11 33.70 -26.33 45.11
N THR A 12 32.70 -27.05 45.60
CA THR A 12 31.57 -27.54 44.80
C THR A 12 30.78 -26.37 44.19
N MET A 13 30.51 -25.32 44.98
CA MET A 13 29.84 -24.10 44.52
C MET A 13 30.66 -23.34 43.47
N LYS A 14 32.00 -23.35 43.57
CA LYS A 14 32.86 -22.75 42.55
C LYS A 14 32.77 -23.52 41.23
N THR A 15 32.78 -24.85 41.27
CA THR A 15 32.65 -25.72 40.08
C THR A 15 31.31 -25.56 39.37
N ILE A 16 30.20 -25.48 40.12
CA ILE A 16 28.85 -25.30 39.56
C ILE A 16 28.75 -23.96 38.82
N ARG A 17 29.29 -22.87 39.39
CA ARG A 17 29.29 -21.55 38.75
C ARG A 17 30.06 -21.53 37.44
N THR A 18 31.25 -22.13 37.40
CA THR A 18 32.06 -22.17 36.16
C THR A 18 31.36 -22.96 35.07
N ARG A 19 30.78 -24.12 35.41
CA ARG A 19 30.00 -24.94 34.46
C ARG A 19 28.76 -24.22 33.95
N PHE A 20 28.08 -23.44 34.80
CA PHE A 20 26.95 -22.63 34.36
C PHE A 20 27.36 -21.57 33.33
N VAL A 21 28.47 -20.86 33.58
CA VAL A 21 29.00 -19.87 32.62
C VAL A 21 29.40 -20.54 31.29
N GLU A 22 30.01 -21.72 31.34
CA GLU A 22 30.34 -22.51 30.14
C GLU A 22 29.09 -22.95 29.37
N PHE A 23 28.08 -23.45 30.08
CA PHE A 23 26.80 -23.83 29.49
C PHE A 23 26.13 -22.66 28.76
N VAL A 24 26.01 -21.49 29.42
CA VAL A 24 25.40 -20.29 28.83
C VAL A 24 26.19 -19.84 27.57
N ARG A 25 27.51 -19.95 27.58
CA ARG A 25 28.34 -19.64 26.41
C ARG A 25 28.05 -20.57 25.23
N TYR A 26 28.05 -21.87 25.45
CA TYR A 26 27.77 -22.84 24.38
C TYR A 26 26.34 -22.69 23.85
N PHE A 27 25.38 -22.41 24.73
CA PHE A 27 24.01 -22.10 24.35
C PHE A 27 23.94 -20.88 23.42
N PHE A 28 24.60 -19.75 23.76
CA PHE A 28 24.62 -18.58 22.89
C PHE A 28 25.34 -18.81 21.56
N ILE A 29 26.43 -19.59 21.55
CA ILE A 29 27.11 -19.98 20.31
C ILE A 29 26.13 -20.75 19.41
N LEU A 30 25.46 -21.76 19.96
CA LEU A 30 24.49 -22.55 19.20
C LEU A 30 23.34 -21.67 18.67
N LEU A 31 22.77 -20.83 19.54
CA LEU A 31 21.66 -19.94 19.21
C LEU A 31 22.00 -18.99 18.06
N PHE A 32 23.11 -18.25 18.16
CA PHE A 32 23.48 -17.24 17.16
C PHE A 32 24.02 -17.86 15.87
N CYS A 33 24.76 -18.98 15.94
CA CYS A 33 25.14 -19.73 14.74
C CYS A 33 23.89 -20.23 14.00
N TYR A 34 22.95 -20.84 14.72
CA TYR A 34 21.69 -21.30 14.13
C TYR A 34 20.91 -20.14 13.50
N ALA A 35 20.70 -19.07 14.26
CA ALA A 35 19.92 -17.92 13.83
C ALA A 35 20.55 -17.19 12.63
N SER A 36 21.87 -17.08 12.56
CA SER A 36 22.56 -16.44 11.44
C SER A 36 22.57 -17.31 10.18
N ILE A 37 22.81 -18.63 10.31
CA ILE A 37 22.75 -19.56 9.18
C ILE A 37 21.34 -19.64 8.59
N SER A 38 20.32 -19.73 9.44
CA SER A 38 18.91 -19.74 8.99
C SER A 38 18.57 -18.47 8.19
N LYS A 39 18.98 -17.28 8.68
CA LYS A 39 18.78 -16.00 7.96
C LYS A 39 19.59 -15.93 6.67
N LEU A 40 20.78 -16.52 6.61
CA LEU A 40 21.62 -16.52 5.42
C LEU A 40 21.05 -17.41 4.33
N MET A 41 20.53 -18.59 4.70
CA MET A 41 19.90 -19.56 3.79
C MET A 41 18.66 -18.99 3.11
N ASP A 42 17.88 -18.16 3.81
CA ASP A 42 16.69 -17.50 3.28
C ASP A 42 16.75 -15.97 3.40
N PHE A 43 17.85 -15.41 2.90
CA PHE A 43 18.15 -13.98 3.04
C PHE A 43 17.10 -13.08 2.36
N GLU A 44 16.54 -13.50 1.23
CA GLU A 44 15.53 -12.72 0.52
C GLU A 44 14.27 -12.55 1.37
N ASN A 45 13.74 -13.64 1.95
CA ASN A 45 12.58 -13.55 2.83
C ASN A 45 12.90 -12.78 4.12
N PHE A 46 14.07 -13.03 4.73
CA PHE A 46 14.52 -12.26 5.90
C PHE A 46 14.53 -10.76 5.64
N GLN A 47 15.10 -10.33 4.52
CA GLN A 47 15.14 -8.91 4.15
C GLN A 47 13.74 -8.35 3.86
N ILE A 48 12.87 -9.12 3.18
CA ILE A 48 11.46 -8.72 2.96
C ILE A 48 10.73 -8.53 4.29
N GLN A 49 10.93 -9.41 5.26
CA GLN A 49 10.25 -9.36 6.56
C GLN A 49 10.70 -8.15 7.38
N ILE A 50 12.00 -7.82 7.39
CA ILE A 50 12.49 -6.56 7.98
C ILE A 50 11.92 -5.36 7.20
N GLY A 51 11.81 -5.46 5.88
CA GLY A 51 11.17 -4.45 5.02
C GLY A 51 9.67 -4.26 5.28
N GLN A 52 9.00 -5.25 5.84
CA GLN A 52 7.59 -5.20 6.22
C GLN A 52 7.39 -4.77 7.69
N SER A 53 8.44 -4.84 8.51
CA SER A 53 8.43 -4.39 9.90
C SER A 53 8.32 -2.86 9.95
N PRO A 54 7.26 -2.29 10.55
CA PRO A 54 7.09 -0.84 10.63
C PRO A 54 8.29 -0.13 11.27
N LEU A 55 8.98 -0.81 12.19
CA LEU A 55 10.10 -0.26 12.95
C LEU A 55 11.40 -0.13 12.15
N LEU A 56 11.62 -1.00 11.15
CA LEU A 56 12.93 -1.18 10.51
C LEU A 56 12.89 -1.08 8.99
N SER A 57 11.72 -0.91 8.37
CA SER A 57 11.60 -0.97 6.91
C SER A 57 12.45 0.07 6.18
N ALA A 58 12.63 1.26 6.75
CA ALA A 58 13.52 2.29 6.20
C ALA A 58 15.00 1.86 6.15
N TYR A 59 15.40 0.97 7.06
CA TYR A 59 16.78 0.51 7.23
C TYR A 59 16.95 -0.97 6.86
N ALA A 60 15.93 -1.61 6.26
CA ALA A 60 15.89 -3.06 6.10
C ALA A 60 17.11 -3.64 5.39
N GLY A 61 17.61 -2.94 4.36
CA GLY A 61 18.87 -3.30 3.70
C GLY A 61 20.03 -3.37 4.68
N ILE A 62 20.38 -2.27 5.35
CA ILE A 62 21.53 -2.20 6.26
C ILE A 62 21.34 -3.17 7.44
N VAL A 63 20.16 -3.14 8.08
CA VAL A 63 19.86 -3.95 9.27
C VAL A 63 19.91 -5.44 8.96
N SER A 64 19.43 -5.88 7.80
CA SER A 64 19.51 -7.30 7.39
C SER A 64 20.94 -7.82 7.35
N TYR A 65 21.90 -7.05 6.81
CA TYR A 65 23.30 -7.45 6.82
C TYR A 65 23.93 -7.33 8.22
N SER A 66 23.66 -6.22 8.93
CA SER A 66 24.24 -5.96 10.26
C SER A 66 23.87 -7.05 11.27
N VAL A 67 22.61 -7.50 11.30
CA VAL A 67 22.16 -8.54 12.24
C VAL A 67 22.94 -9.84 12.04
N ILE A 68 23.06 -10.32 10.80
CA ILE A 68 23.78 -11.57 10.49
C ILE A 68 25.26 -11.44 10.85
N ILE A 69 25.90 -10.32 10.49
CA ILE A 69 27.32 -10.07 10.77
C ILE A 69 27.57 -10.05 12.29
N VAL A 70 26.73 -9.35 13.06
CA VAL A 70 26.88 -9.24 14.50
C VAL A 70 26.64 -10.58 15.20
N GLU A 71 25.64 -11.37 14.77
CA GLU A 71 25.38 -12.71 15.31
C GLU A 71 26.58 -13.66 15.09
N ILE A 72 27.15 -13.68 13.88
CA ILE A 72 28.35 -14.48 13.56
C ILE A 72 29.54 -14.00 14.37
N LEU A 73 29.78 -12.68 14.43
CA LEU A 73 30.90 -12.10 15.15
C LEU A 73 30.83 -12.42 16.65
N ILE A 74 29.65 -12.29 17.29
CA ILE A 74 29.47 -12.67 18.69
C ILE A 74 29.73 -14.17 18.89
N SER A 75 29.22 -15.02 18.00
CA SER A 75 29.45 -16.47 18.06
C SER A 75 30.94 -16.82 18.03
N ILE A 76 31.70 -16.18 17.14
CA ILE A 76 33.15 -16.37 17.03
C ILE A 76 33.87 -15.85 18.30
N LEU A 77 33.51 -14.65 18.78
CA LEU A 77 34.12 -14.08 19.98
C LEU A 77 33.82 -14.88 21.26
N LEU A 78 32.71 -15.60 21.31
CA LEU A 78 32.37 -16.49 22.44
C LEU A 78 33.27 -17.73 22.50
N ILE A 79 33.90 -18.14 21.39
CA ILE A 79 34.80 -19.31 21.33
C ILE A 79 36.14 -19.00 22.00
N PHE A 80 36.74 -17.84 21.71
CA PHE A 80 38.08 -17.50 22.21
C PHE A 80 38.09 -17.10 23.69
N GLU A 81 39.05 -17.62 24.45
CA GLU A 81 39.15 -17.40 25.90
C GLU A 81 39.33 -15.93 26.29
N ARG A 82 40.06 -15.16 25.48
CA ARG A 82 40.36 -13.73 25.74
C ARG A 82 39.13 -12.84 25.56
N THR A 83 38.23 -13.19 24.64
CA THR A 83 37.09 -12.35 24.25
C THR A 83 35.76 -12.83 24.83
N ARG A 84 35.72 -13.98 25.50
CA ARG A 84 34.47 -14.59 25.99
C ARG A 84 33.60 -13.68 26.85
N ILE A 85 34.21 -12.83 27.69
CA ILE A 85 33.46 -11.95 28.60
C ILE A 85 32.89 -10.75 27.84
N SER A 86 33.68 -10.09 26.98
CA SER A 86 33.15 -9.02 26.12
C SER A 86 32.06 -9.54 25.18
N ALA A 87 32.21 -10.76 24.67
CA ALA A 87 31.20 -11.43 23.85
C ALA A 87 29.91 -11.73 24.63
N LEU A 88 29.99 -12.07 25.92
CA LEU A 88 28.80 -12.22 26.77
C LEU A 88 28.08 -10.88 26.97
N TYR A 89 28.78 -9.76 27.19
CA TYR A 89 28.13 -8.44 27.22
C TYR A 89 27.42 -8.12 25.90
N ALA A 90 28.10 -8.35 24.77
CA ALA A 90 27.55 -8.12 23.44
C ALA A 90 26.33 -9.02 23.15
N ALA A 91 26.39 -10.31 23.50
CA ALA A 91 25.28 -11.24 23.40
C ALA A 91 24.07 -10.75 24.20
N THR A 92 24.29 -10.34 25.46
CA THR A 92 23.21 -9.87 26.33
C THR A 92 22.60 -8.58 25.80
N ALA A 93 23.43 -7.64 25.32
CA ALA A 93 22.96 -6.41 24.68
C ALA A 93 22.14 -6.68 23.42
N LEU A 94 22.61 -7.56 22.53
CA LEU A 94 21.89 -7.94 21.32
C LEU A 94 20.53 -8.58 21.65
N MET A 95 20.47 -9.48 22.64
CA MET A 95 19.20 -10.06 23.09
C MET A 95 18.26 -9.01 23.68
N SER A 96 18.77 -7.99 24.37
CA SER A 96 17.97 -6.86 24.84
C SER A 96 17.43 -6.00 23.70
N ALA A 97 18.24 -5.73 22.66
CA ALA A 97 17.76 -5.08 21.44
C ALA A 97 16.62 -5.87 20.77
N PHE A 98 16.77 -7.19 20.61
CA PHE A 98 15.69 -8.02 20.07
C PHE A 98 14.46 -8.07 20.98
N THR A 99 14.66 -8.03 22.30
CA THR A 99 13.56 -7.96 23.28
C THR A 99 12.75 -6.68 23.12
N ILE A 100 13.41 -5.51 23.11
CA ILE A 100 12.70 -4.24 22.96
C ILE A 100 12.08 -4.10 21.58
N TYR A 101 12.71 -4.63 20.53
CA TYR A 101 12.15 -4.68 19.19
C TYR A 101 10.82 -5.43 19.16
N ILE A 102 10.76 -6.64 19.73
CA ILE A 102 9.53 -7.43 19.82
C ILE A 102 8.49 -6.72 20.69
N TYR A 103 8.90 -6.16 21.83
CA TYR A 103 8.01 -5.39 22.71
C TYR A 103 7.34 -4.22 21.98
N LEU A 104 8.12 -3.45 21.20
CA LEU A 104 7.59 -2.33 20.43
C LEU A 104 6.62 -2.80 19.35
N ILE A 105 6.90 -3.91 18.66
CA ILE A 105 5.97 -4.50 17.69
C ILE A 105 4.64 -4.88 18.36
N LEU A 106 4.69 -5.58 19.49
CA LEU A 106 3.49 -6.08 20.15
C LEU A 106 2.60 -4.97 20.76
N ASN A 107 3.19 -3.83 21.16
CA ASN A 107 2.45 -2.78 21.88
C ASN A 107 2.19 -1.51 21.06
N TYR A 108 3.00 -1.22 20.05
CA TYR A 108 2.94 0.06 19.31
C TYR A 108 2.80 -0.12 17.79
N SER A 109 2.99 -1.32 17.26
CA SER A 109 2.75 -1.56 15.85
C SER A 109 1.26 -1.80 15.61
N ASP A 110 0.71 -1.16 14.58
CA ASP A 110 -0.67 -1.42 14.13
C ASP A 110 -0.89 -2.88 13.69
N PHE A 111 0.20 -3.62 13.46
CA PHE A 111 0.16 -5.03 13.11
C PHE A 111 1.47 -5.75 13.40
N VAL A 112 1.39 -7.07 13.57
CA VAL A 112 2.53 -7.95 13.84
C VAL A 112 2.89 -8.69 12.54
N PRO A 113 4.12 -8.57 12.00
CA PRO A 113 4.52 -9.30 10.80
C PRO A 113 4.60 -10.82 11.07
N CYS A 114 4.71 -11.65 10.02
CA CYS A 114 5.07 -13.06 10.23
C CYS A 114 6.44 -13.15 10.94
N SER A 115 6.57 -14.14 11.84
CA SER A 115 7.79 -14.37 12.63
C SER A 115 8.81 -15.13 11.76
N CYS A 116 10.11 -14.91 11.96
CA CYS A 116 11.14 -15.37 11.02
C CYS A 116 12.40 -15.78 11.76
N GLY A 117 12.62 -17.08 11.88
CA GLY A 117 13.74 -17.59 12.68
C GLY A 117 14.03 -19.09 12.53
N GLY A 118 13.60 -19.75 11.46
CA GLY A 118 13.80 -21.19 11.29
C GLY A 118 12.96 -21.97 12.31
N ILE A 119 13.56 -22.76 13.20
CA ILE A 119 12.87 -23.50 14.27
C ILE A 119 12.17 -22.54 15.25
N LEU A 120 12.64 -21.29 15.32
CA LEU A 120 11.99 -20.22 16.08
C LEU A 120 10.78 -19.64 15.31
N GLU A 121 10.60 -19.91 14.01
CA GLU A 121 9.43 -19.46 13.24
C GLU A 121 8.10 -20.05 13.75
N ASP A 122 8.14 -21.23 14.36
CA ASP A 122 6.97 -21.89 14.95
C ASP A 122 6.54 -21.29 16.31
N LEU A 123 7.39 -20.46 16.92
CA LEU A 123 7.04 -19.79 18.18
C LEU A 123 6.24 -18.51 17.89
N GLY A 124 5.13 -18.35 18.63
CA GLY A 124 4.40 -17.10 18.63
C GLY A 124 5.24 -15.94 19.18
N TRP A 125 4.81 -14.71 18.89
CA TRP A 125 5.57 -13.50 19.24
C TRP A 125 5.73 -13.30 20.76
N THR A 126 4.75 -13.76 21.55
CA THR A 126 4.82 -13.70 23.01
C THR A 126 5.82 -14.72 23.55
N GLU A 127 5.83 -15.94 22.99
CA GLU A 127 6.79 -16.98 23.32
C GLU A 127 8.22 -16.54 22.97
N HIS A 128 8.40 -15.88 21.81
CA HIS A 128 9.65 -15.23 21.44
C HIS A 128 10.10 -14.15 22.41
N LEU A 129 9.18 -13.31 22.87
CA LEU A 129 9.51 -12.30 23.87
C LEU A 129 9.99 -12.95 25.17
N ILE A 130 9.31 -13.99 25.65
CA ILE A 130 9.68 -14.74 26.85
C ILE A 130 11.03 -15.42 26.68
N PHE A 131 11.28 -16.04 25.53
CA PHE A 131 12.56 -16.66 25.19
C PHE A 131 13.70 -15.63 25.25
N ASN A 132 13.53 -14.48 24.59
CA ASN A 132 14.55 -13.43 24.59
C ASN A 132 14.81 -12.86 25.98
N ILE A 133 13.77 -12.60 26.78
CA ILE A 133 13.90 -12.17 28.19
C ILE A 133 14.70 -13.21 28.99
N SER A 134 14.39 -14.50 28.81
CA SER A 134 15.10 -15.59 29.48
C SER A 134 16.59 -15.60 29.10
N CYS A 135 16.92 -15.38 27.82
CA CYS A 135 18.30 -15.24 27.37
C CYS A 135 19.01 -14.03 27.98
N VAL A 136 18.35 -12.87 28.08
CA VAL A 136 18.91 -11.68 28.74
C VAL A 136 19.26 -11.97 30.20
N VAL A 137 18.35 -12.63 30.93
CA VAL A 137 18.56 -13.02 32.33
C VAL A 137 19.73 -14.02 32.45
N LEU A 138 19.81 -15.02 31.58
CA LEU A 138 20.91 -15.99 31.56
C LEU A 138 22.27 -15.33 31.27
N GLY A 139 22.32 -14.42 30.31
CA GLY A 139 23.51 -13.65 29.97
C GLY A 139 23.99 -12.78 31.12
N ALA A 140 23.07 -12.02 31.74
CA ALA A 140 23.37 -11.19 32.90
C ALA A 140 23.86 -12.03 34.10
N ALA A 141 23.19 -13.14 34.39
CA ALA A 141 23.60 -14.06 35.46
C ALA A 141 25.00 -14.64 35.21
N SER A 142 25.30 -15.03 33.97
CA SER A 142 26.61 -15.56 33.58
C SER A 142 27.74 -14.55 33.82
N VAL A 143 27.54 -13.29 33.42
CA VAL A 143 28.51 -12.20 33.64
C VAL A 143 28.71 -11.91 35.13
N ILE A 144 27.61 -11.81 35.89
CA ILE A 144 27.65 -11.55 37.35
C ILE A 144 28.36 -12.68 38.09
N LEU A 145 28.06 -13.94 37.75
CA LEU A 145 28.68 -15.10 38.38
C LEU A 145 30.17 -15.23 38.05
N HIS A 146 30.58 -14.82 36.84
CA HIS A 146 31.99 -14.81 36.44
C HIS A 146 32.82 -13.82 37.28
N GLU A 147 32.28 -12.63 37.52
CA GLU A 147 33.01 -11.51 38.14
C GLU A 147 32.90 -11.48 39.68
N ARG A 148 32.01 -12.28 40.28
CA ARG A 148 31.80 -12.38 41.74
C ARG A 148 33.06 -12.76 42.54
N ASN A 149 34.07 -13.36 41.91
CA ASN A 149 35.32 -13.76 42.57
C ASN A 149 36.46 -12.72 42.47
N LYS A 150 36.26 -11.61 41.73
CA LYS A 150 37.23 -10.50 41.68
C LYS A 150 36.86 -9.44 42.71
N THR A 151 37.81 -9.10 43.57
CA THR A 151 37.63 -8.27 44.78
C THR A 151 36.98 -6.90 44.54
N ASN A 152 37.07 -6.32 43.33
CA ASN A 152 36.46 -5.03 42.96
C ASN A 152 35.72 -5.06 41.59
N GLY A 153 35.46 -6.24 41.02
CA GLY A 153 34.95 -6.38 39.64
C GLY A 153 33.43 -6.26 39.48
N LEU A 154 32.67 -6.69 40.49
CA LEU A 154 31.22 -6.89 40.39
C LEU A 154 30.43 -5.61 40.07
N GLY A 155 30.69 -4.51 40.79
CA GLY A 155 29.98 -3.24 40.58
C GLY A 155 30.22 -2.67 39.18
N ARG A 156 31.46 -2.73 38.69
CA ARG A 156 31.82 -2.34 37.33
C ARG A 156 31.09 -3.20 36.30
N SER A 157 31.01 -4.50 36.51
CA SER A 157 30.34 -5.42 35.59
C SER A 157 28.83 -5.19 35.51
N VAL A 158 28.18 -4.97 36.65
CA VAL A 158 26.75 -4.62 36.70
C VAL A 158 26.49 -3.29 36.00
N PHE A 159 27.33 -2.27 36.27
CA PHE A 159 27.22 -0.98 35.59
C PHE A 159 27.39 -1.12 34.07
N LEU A 160 28.40 -1.87 33.61
CA LEU A 160 28.64 -2.13 32.18
C LEU A 160 27.47 -2.90 31.53
N LEU A 161 26.87 -3.87 32.22
CA LEU A 161 25.67 -4.56 31.74
C LEU A 161 24.50 -3.58 31.59
N LEU A 162 24.22 -2.77 32.62
CA LEU A 162 23.09 -1.85 32.58
C LEU A 162 23.24 -0.83 31.46
N ILE A 163 24.41 -0.21 31.34
CA ILE A 163 24.65 0.80 30.30
C ILE A 163 24.64 0.18 28.90
N SER A 164 25.21 -1.01 28.70
CA SER A 164 25.21 -1.65 27.38
C SER A 164 23.81 -2.04 26.92
N ASN A 165 22.99 -2.61 27.84
CA ASN A 165 21.61 -2.97 27.53
C ASN A 165 20.75 -1.72 27.31
N LEU A 166 20.93 -0.67 28.12
CA LEU A 166 20.21 0.59 27.96
C LEU A 166 20.51 1.25 26.61
N LEU A 167 21.79 1.35 26.24
CA LEU A 167 22.20 1.91 24.95
C LEU A 167 21.67 1.08 23.78
N SER A 168 21.68 -0.24 23.89
CA SER A 168 21.15 -1.14 22.87
C SER A 168 19.63 -0.98 22.71
N CYS A 169 18.89 -0.86 23.81
CA CYS A 169 17.45 -0.61 23.76
C CYS A 169 17.13 0.78 23.20
N LEU A 170 17.87 1.81 23.63
CA LEU A 170 17.71 3.18 23.16
C LEU A 170 17.96 3.28 21.65
N PHE A 171 18.97 2.58 21.14
CA PHE A 171 19.26 2.51 19.70
C PHE A 171 18.05 2.01 18.90
N ILE A 172 17.39 0.95 19.35
CA ILE A 172 16.18 0.43 18.69
C ILE A 172 15.01 1.42 18.76
N VAL A 173 14.81 2.09 19.90
CA VAL A 173 13.76 3.12 20.05
C VAL A 173 13.99 4.31 19.11
N VAL A 174 15.24 4.77 18.98
CA VAL A 174 15.61 5.85 18.05
C VAL A 174 15.38 5.41 16.60
N LEU A 175 15.79 4.19 16.23
CA LEU A 175 15.52 3.63 14.91
C LEU A 175 14.03 3.58 14.60
N PHE A 176 13.18 3.22 15.58
CA PHE A 176 11.73 3.20 15.40
C PHE A 176 11.16 4.56 15.01
N PHE A 177 11.41 5.59 15.82
CA PHE A 177 10.88 6.93 15.54
C PHE A 177 11.45 7.52 14.24
N SER A 178 12.72 7.24 13.94
CA SER A 178 13.36 7.66 12.69
C SER A 178 12.76 6.95 11.48
N SER A 179 12.55 5.63 11.55
CA SER A 179 11.95 4.83 10.49
C SER A 179 10.53 5.31 10.16
N GLU A 180 9.69 5.51 11.18
CA GLU A 180 8.34 6.04 11.00
C GLU A 180 8.33 7.43 10.33
N HIS A 181 9.31 8.28 10.65
CA HIS A 181 9.45 9.57 10.01
C HIS A 181 9.82 9.45 8.53
N ILE A 182 10.82 8.62 8.21
CA ILE A 182 11.34 8.42 6.84
C ILE A 182 10.26 7.79 5.96
N ILE A 183 9.54 6.77 6.44
CA ILE A 183 8.47 6.12 5.67
C ILE A 183 7.35 7.11 5.35
N LYS A 184 6.97 7.96 6.32
CA LYS A 184 5.87 8.92 6.14
C LYS A 184 6.28 10.13 5.30
N LYS A 185 7.53 10.57 5.34
CA LYS A 185 7.97 11.83 4.70
C LYS A 185 8.89 11.68 3.50
N GLU A 186 9.76 10.67 3.46
CA GLU A 186 10.88 10.61 2.49
C GLU A 186 10.68 9.63 1.33
N ASN A 187 9.47 9.09 1.15
CA ASN A 187 9.05 8.31 -0.03
C ASN A 187 10.13 7.35 -0.59
N ASN A 188 10.61 6.42 0.25
CA ASN A 188 11.70 5.51 -0.11
C ASN A 188 11.27 4.32 -0.99
N PHE A 189 10.02 4.31 -1.46
CA PHE A 189 9.34 3.25 -2.21
C PHE A 189 9.36 1.87 -1.54
N THR A 190 9.25 1.88 -0.22
CA THR A 190 8.97 0.68 0.60
C THR A 190 7.49 0.68 0.94
N ARG A 191 6.73 -0.29 0.40
CA ARG A 191 5.30 -0.41 0.66
C ARG A 191 5.04 -0.95 2.05
N ARG A 192 4.07 -0.35 2.72
CA ARG A 192 3.49 -0.87 3.96
C ARG A 192 2.23 -1.65 3.60
N PHE A 193 2.29 -2.98 3.65
CA PHE A 193 1.12 -3.79 3.36
C PHE A 193 0.20 -3.87 4.58
N LEU A 194 -1.07 -3.54 4.38
CA LEU A 194 -2.10 -3.69 5.39
C LEU A 194 -2.48 -5.16 5.53
N ILE A 195 -2.70 -5.63 6.77
CA ILE A 195 -3.18 -7.00 7.03
C ILE A 195 -4.68 -7.06 6.78
N HIS A 196 -5.11 -8.04 5.97
CA HIS A 196 -6.51 -8.31 5.59
C HIS A 196 -7.39 -7.05 5.40
N PRO A 197 -6.95 -6.08 4.59
CA PRO A 197 -7.61 -4.76 4.47
C PRO A 197 -8.95 -4.85 3.74
N VAL A 198 -9.08 -5.86 2.89
CA VAL A 198 -10.28 -6.21 2.16
C VAL A 198 -10.48 -7.72 2.28
N ILE A 199 -11.72 -8.14 2.53
CA ILE A 199 -12.11 -9.54 2.70
C ILE A 199 -13.17 -9.85 1.66
N GLU A 200 -12.92 -10.86 0.82
CA GLU A 200 -13.89 -11.31 -0.18
C GLU A 200 -15.17 -11.78 0.51
N GLU A 201 -16.31 -11.22 0.10
CA GLU A 201 -17.61 -11.53 0.68
C GLU A 201 -18.52 -12.25 -0.32
N ASN A 202 -18.56 -11.81 -1.58
CA ASN A 202 -19.38 -12.44 -2.61
C ASN A 202 -18.80 -12.19 -4.02
N LYS A 203 -19.22 -13.00 -5.00
CA LYS A 203 -18.84 -12.88 -6.40
C LYS A 203 -20.02 -13.20 -7.32
N LEU A 204 -20.06 -12.57 -8.48
CA LEU A 204 -21.12 -12.75 -9.46
C LEU A 204 -20.54 -12.85 -10.87
N ASP A 205 -20.97 -13.86 -11.63
CA ASP A 205 -20.57 -14.08 -13.01
C ASP A 205 -21.38 -13.18 -13.96
N LEU A 206 -20.69 -12.23 -14.59
CA LEU A 206 -21.20 -11.28 -15.57
C LEU A 206 -21.43 -11.89 -16.95
N LYS A 207 -21.03 -13.15 -17.17
CA LYS A 207 -21.11 -13.91 -18.45
C LYS A 207 -20.18 -13.43 -19.56
N VAL A 208 -19.85 -12.14 -19.59
CA VAL A 208 -18.93 -11.53 -20.56
C VAL A 208 -17.95 -10.60 -19.84
N ASN A 209 -16.80 -10.35 -20.47
CA ASN A 209 -15.69 -9.56 -19.92
C ASN A 209 -15.68 -8.08 -20.39
N SER A 210 -16.77 -7.61 -21.00
CA SER A 210 -16.87 -6.27 -21.59
C SER A 210 -17.49 -5.22 -20.66
N TYR A 211 -17.65 -5.53 -19.37
CA TYR A 211 -18.25 -4.63 -18.39
C TYR A 211 -17.25 -3.66 -17.75
N TYR A 212 -17.77 -2.49 -17.36
CA TYR A 212 -17.08 -1.51 -16.54
C TYR A 212 -18.04 -0.84 -15.56
N PHE A 213 -17.51 -0.30 -14.46
CA PHE A 213 -18.31 0.45 -13.50
C PHE A 213 -18.75 1.79 -14.09
N ALA A 214 -20.07 2.01 -14.15
CA ALA A 214 -20.68 3.27 -14.58
C ALA A 214 -21.04 4.18 -13.39
N GLY A 215 -21.21 3.63 -12.19
CA GLY A 215 -21.47 4.38 -10.96
C GLY A 215 -22.04 3.49 -9.85
N GLU A 216 -22.34 4.10 -8.72
CA GLU A 216 -23.02 3.47 -7.57
C GLU A 216 -24.04 4.45 -6.98
N HIS A 217 -25.10 3.91 -6.38
CA HIS A 217 -25.97 4.69 -5.50
C HIS A 217 -26.76 3.78 -4.55
N ASN A 218 -26.72 4.06 -3.25
CA ASN A 218 -27.45 3.32 -2.21
C ASN A 218 -27.21 1.79 -2.26
N GLY A 219 -25.97 1.41 -2.61
CA GLY A 219 -25.49 0.04 -2.74
C GLY A 219 -25.83 -0.66 -4.06
N TYR A 220 -26.62 -0.03 -4.93
CA TYR A 220 -26.79 -0.51 -6.31
C TYR A 220 -25.56 -0.16 -7.14
N ILE A 221 -24.99 -1.16 -7.81
CA ILE A 221 -23.85 -0.99 -8.70
C ILE A 221 -24.35 -0.92 -10.14
N TYR A 222 -23.99 0.15 -10.83
CA TYR A 222 -24.34 0.37 -12.23
C TYR A 222 -23.15 -0.02 -13.10
N LEU A 223 -23.39 -0.86 -14.08
CA LEU A 223 -22.39 -1.37 -15.02
C LEU A 223 -22.76 -0.96 -16.44
N GLY A 224 -21.79 -0.36 -17.14
CA GLY A 224 -21.83 -0.18 -18.58
C GLY A 224 -21.14 -1.33 -19.30
N ASN A 225 -21.38 -1.47 -20.60
CA ASN A 225 -20.81 -2.55 -21.41
C ASN A 225 -20.19 -2.00 -22.70
N TYR A 226 -18.92 -2.30 -22.97
CA TYR A 226 -18.20 -1.82 -24.17
C TYR A 226 -18.76 -2.39 -25.47
N THR A 227 -19.26 -3.63 -25.46
CA THR A 227 -19.84 -4.32 -26.62
C THR A 227 -21.34 -4.06 -26.79
N SER A 228 -22.00 -3.51 -25.77
CA SER A 228 -23.43 -3.17 -25.78
C SER A 228 -23.65 -1.84 -25.05
N PRO A 229 -23.18 -0.71 -25.63
CA PRO A 229 -23.08 0.58 -24.92
C PRO A 229 -24.41 1.20 -24.51
N PHE A 230 -25.52 0.74 -25.09
CA PHE A 230 -26.88 1.18 -24.75
C PHE A 230 -27.55 0.31 -23.67
N THR A 231 -26.89 -0.75 -23.20
CA THR A 231 -27.39 -1.59 -22.11
C THR A 231 -26.81 -1.11 -20.78
N LEU A 232 -27.67 -0.65 -19.88
CA LEU A 232 -27.32 -0.43 -18.48
C LEU A 232 -27.60 -1.70 -17.68
N SER A 233 -26.59 -2.24 -16.99
CA SER A 233 -26.77 -3.37 -16.07
C SER A 233 -26.70 -2.90 -14.62
N ILE A 234 -27.55 -3.44 -13.76
CA ILE A 234 -27.66 -3.06 -12.35
C ILE A 234 -27.49 -4.31 -11.50
N VAL A 235 -26.52 -4.28 -10.59
CA VAL A 235 -26.36 -5.29 -9.54
C VAL A 235 -26.93 -4.72 -8.26
N ASP A 236 -27.86 -5.44 -7.66
CA ASP A 236 -28.50 -5.05 -6.41
C ASP A 236 -27.63 -5.36 -5.17
N ASN A 237 -28.13 -4.96 -3.99
CA ASN A 237 -27.47 -5.22 -2.71
C ASN A 237 -27.36 -6.71 -2.35
N SER A 238 -28.28 -7.55 -2.83
CA SER A 238 -28.23 -9.00 -2.61
C SER A 238 -27.05 -9.63 -3.35
N PHE A 239 -26.60 -8.98 -4.44
CA PHE A 239 -25.46 -9.39 -5.26
C PHE A 239 -25.64 -10.75 -5.93
N ASN A 240 -26.90 -11.14 -6.16
CA ASN A 240 -27.26 -12.43 -6.75
C ASN A 240 -27.81 -12.30 -8.18
N THR A 241 -28.37 -11.13 -8.53
CA THR A 241 -29.01 -10.92 -9.84
C THR A 241 -28.50 -9.66 -10.52
N ILE A 242 -28.51 -9.69 -11.86
CA ILE A 242 -28.19 -8.55 -12.71
C ILE A 242 -29.47 -8.19 -13.46
N GLN A 243 -29.97 -6.97 -13.26
CA GLN A 243 -31.06 -6.42 -14.05
C GLN A 243 -30.50 -5.61 -15.22
N GLN A 244 -31.12 -5.70 -16.39
CA GLN A 244 -30.68 -4.98 -17.58
C GLN A 244 -31.77 -4.04 -18.08
N TYR A 245 -31.37 -2.81 -18.42
CA TYR A 245 -32.23 -1.76 -18.95
C TYR A 245 -31.65 -1.27 -20.28
N GLN A 246 -32.47 -1.30 -21.33
CA GLN A 246 -32.09 -0.78 -22.63
C GLN A 246 -32.37 0.72 -22.75
N LEU A 247 -31.34 1.48 -23.10
CA LEU A 247 -31.42 2.91 -23.34
C LEU A 247 -31.57 3.17 -24.84
N VAL A 248 -32.58 3.94 -25.21
CA VAL A 248 -32.93 4.20 -26.60
C VAL A 248 -32.53 5.63 -26.94
N PRO A 249 -31.49 5.84 -27.78
CA PRO A 249 -31.12 7.16 -28.26
C PRO A 249 -32.15 7.69 -29.28
N PRO A 250 -32.27 9.01 -29.46
CA PRO A 250 -32.99 9.59 -30.58
C PRO A 250 -32.40 9.11 -31.90
N LYS A 251 -33.25 8.94 -32.93
CA LYS A 251 -32.79 8.55 -34.27
C LYS A 251 -31.74 9.54 -34.76
N SER A 252 -30.58 9.02 -35.14
CA SER A 252 -29.44 9.83 -35.57
C SER A 252 -28.60 9.07 -36.60
N LYS A 253 -27.95 9.80 -37.51
CA LYS A 253 -26.98 9.26 -38.49
C LYS A 253 -25.53 9.31 -37.96
N LEU A 254 -25.33 9.66 -36.69
CA LEU A 254 -24.01 9.77 -36.08
C LEU A 254 -23.36 8.39 -35.98
N ILE A 255 -22.07 8.32 -36.35
CA ILE A 255 -21.24 7.14 -36.15
C ILE A 255 -20.60 7.29 -34.77
N LEU A 256 -21.05 6.46 -33.83
CA LEU A 256 -20.58 6.44 -32.45
C LEU A 256 -19.55 5.32 -32.31
N LYS A 257 -18.37 5.64 -31.77
CA LYS A 257 -17.20 4.75 -31.68
C LYS A 257 -16.82 4.42 -30.24
N ASN A 258 -16.91 5.40 -29.34
CA ASN A 258 -16.38 5.30 -27.97
C ASN A 258 -17.43 5.75 -26.95
N LEU A 259 -18.65 5.23 -27.08
CA LEU A 259 -19.72 5.51 -26.12
C LEU A 259 -19.35 4.97 -24.74
N LYS A 260 -19.35 5.86 -23.74
CA LYS A 260 -19.13 5.52 -22.34
C LYS A 260 -20.25 6.06 -21.48
N MET A 261 -20.70 5.25 -20.54
CA MET A 261 -21.79 5.54 -19.62
C MET A 261 -21.25 5.99 -18.27
N VAL A 262 -21.92 6.98 -17.68
CA VAL A 262 -21.71 7.39 -16.29
C VAL A 262 -23.07 7.57 -15.64
N VAL A 263 -23.27 6.96 -14.47
CA VAL A 263 -24.48 7.11 -13.67
C VAL A 263 -24.18 8.08 -12.54
N ARG A 264 -24.95 9.17 -12.48
CA ARG A 264 -24.99 10.11 -11.35
C ARG A 264 -26.44 10.31 -10.97
N PHE A 265 -26.85 9.63 -9.91
CA PHE A 265 -28.25 9.61 -9.47
C PHE A 265 -28.84 11.04 -9.41
N PRO A 266 -30.04 11.27 -9.97
CA PRO A 266 -30.97 10.30 -10.54
C PRO A 266 -30.83 10.09 -12.06
N PHE A 267 -29.70 10.45 -12.67
CA PHE A 267 -29.50 10.43 -14.11
C PHE A 267 -28.44 9.43 -14.58
N VAL A 268 -28.62 8.97 -15.81
CA VAL A 268 -27.60 8.27 -16.60
C VAL A 268 -27.17 9.17 -17.74
N TYR A 269 -25.86 9.25 -17.96
CA TYR A 269 -25.20 9.99 -19.02
C TYR A 269 -24.52 9.00 -19.95
N LEU A 270 -24.65 9.20 -21.25
CA LEU A 270 -24.02 8.36 -22.26
C LEU A 270 -23.40 9.25 -23.31
N ALA A 271 -22.08 9.19 -23.47
CA ALA A 271 -21.37 10.20 -24.23
C ALA A 271 -20.32 9.61 -25.17
N ASP A 272 -20.15 10.26 -26.32
CA ASP A 272 -19.10 9.99 -27.29
C ASP A 272 -18.48 11.32 -27.73
N GLY A 273 -17.23 11.56 -27.30
CA GLY A 273 -16.54 12.81 -27.59
C GLY A 273 -15.92 12.90 -28.98
N SER A 274 -15.91 11.81 -29.76
CA SER A 274 -15.52 11.82 -31.19
C SER A 274 -16.65 12.31 -32.09
N ALA A 275 -17.90 12.02 -31.72
CA ALA A 275 -19.13 12.53 -32.34
C ALA A 275 -19.74 13.74 -31.57
N PRO A 276 -18.87 14.50 -30.87
CA PRO A 276 -19.13 15.28 -29.64
C PRO A 276 -20.61 15.34 -29.21
N ILE A 277 -21.10 14.25 -28.61
CA ILE A 277 -22.49 14.13 -28.16
C ILE A 277 -22.55 13.59 -26.74
N ILE A 278 -23.45 14.16 -25.94
CA ILE A 278 -23.77 13.70 -24.60
C ILE A 278 -25.28 13.50 -24.54
N TYR A 279 -25.71 12.28 -24.26
CA TYR A 279 -27.08 11.95 -23.94
C TYR A 279 -27.31 11.92 -22.43
N ARG A 280 -28.54 12.20 -22.00
CA ARG A 280 -28.99 12.08 -20.61
C ARG A 280 -30.38 11.46 -20.54
N ALA A 281 -30.58 10.54 -19.59
CA ALA A 281 -31.90 10.03 -19.21
C ALA A 281 -32.03 10.00 -17.68
N LYS A 282 -33.26 10.04 -17.16
CA LYS A 282 -33.54 9.72 -15.76
C LYS A 282 -33.46 8.20 -15.58
N LEU A 283 -32.85 7.73 -14.50
CA LEU A 283 -32.83 6.29 -14.17
C LEU A 283 -34.27 5.74 -14.12
N GLY A 284 -34.49 4.58 -14.75
CA GLY A 284 -35.81 3.98 -14.96
C GLY A 284 -36.50 4.40 -16.26
N SER A 285 -36.05 5.47 -16.94
CA SER A 285 -36.52 5.83 -18.29
C SER A 285 -35.64 5.18 -19.35
N SER A 286 -36.25 4.61 -20.39
CA SER A 286 -35.54 4.09 -21.55
C SER A 286 -35.09 5.19 -22.51
N ALA A 287 -35.84 6.30 -22.61
CA ALA A 287 -35.56 7.35 -23.59
C ALA A 287 -34.38 8.23 -23.18
N LEU A 288 -33.35 8.26 -24.02
CA LEU A 288 -32.23 9.20 -23.93
C LEU A 288 -32.56 10.51 -24.65
N ASN A 289 -32.19 11.63 -24.05
CA ASN A 289 -32.32 12.95 -24.66
C ASN A 289 -30.94 13.55 -24.94
N VAL A 290 -30.81 14.33 -26.01
CA VAL A 290 -29.57 15.07 -26.28
C VAL A 290 -29.40 16.14 -25.21
N TYR A 291 -28.32 16.02 -24.43
CA TYR A 291 -27.96 16.93 -23.36
C TYR A 291 -26.93 17.97 -23.82
N SER A 292 -25.98 17.56 -24.67
CA SER A 292 -25.02 18.43 -25.35
C SER A 292 -24.66 17.85 -26.73
N PHE A 293 -24.46 18.72 -27.71
CA PHE A 293 -24.11 18.33 -29.08
C PHE A 293 -23.21 19.36 -29.75
N LYS A 294 -22.06 18.92 -30.25
CA LYS A 294 -21.02 19.73 -30.90
C LYS A 294 -20.43 20.87 -30.05
N ASP A 295 -20.65 20.86 -28.74
CA ASP A 295 -20.11 21.88 -27.85
C ASP A 295 -18.61 21.69 -27.61
N VAL A 296 -18.16 20.44 -27.35
CA VAL A 296 -16.75 20.10 -27.07
C VAL A 296 -16.40 18.69 -27.57
N TYR A 297 -15.20 18.52 -28.12
CA TYR A 297 -14.60 17.21 -28.40
C TYR A 297 -13.80 16.74 -27.19
N PHE A 298 -13.89 15.45 -26.86
CA PHE A 298 -13.22 14.87 -25.70
C PHE A 298 -12.92 13.38 -25.89
N ASN A 299 -12.07 12.82 -25.05
CA ASN A 299 -11.75 11.39 -25.04
C ASN A 299 -12.06 10.70 -23.70
N ASP A 300 -12.34 11.46 -22.65
CA ASP A 300 -12.85 10.98 -21.37
C ASP A 300 -13.68 12.08 -20.71
N TYR A 301 -14.58 11.70 -19.80
CA TYR A 301 -15.41 12.65 -19.08
C TYR A 301 -15.85 12.10 -17.72
N VAL A 302 -16.14 13.02 -16.81
CA VAL A 302 -16.82 12.78 -15.55
C VAL A 302 -17.93 13.81 -15.39
N VAL A 303 -18.90 13.49 -14.56
CA VAL A 303 -20.08 14.32 -14.34
C VAL A 303 -20.07 14.73 -12.89
N PRO A 304 -19.63 15.96 -12.52
CA PRO A 304 -19.63 16.41 -11.12
C PRO A 304 -21.06 16.61 -10.59
N ASP A 305 -21.90 17.24 -11.40
CA ASP A 305 -23.27 17.61 -11.05
C ASP A 305 -24.24 17.52 -12.26
N SER A 306 -25.50 17.92 -12.07
CA SER A 306 -26.54 17.81 -13.09
C SER A 306 -26.49 18.84 -14.22
N THR A 307 -25.60 19.84 -14.11
CA THR A 307 -25.48 21.04 -14.96
C THR A 307 -24.09 21.22 -15.59
N SER A 308 -23.12 20.42 -15.17
CA SER A 308 -21.73 20.52 -15.61
C SER A 308 -21.16 19.18 -16.06
N ILE A 309 -20.18 19.24 -16.96
CA ILE A 309 -19.38 18.09 -17.41
C ILE A 309 -17.92 18.49 -17.36
N VAL A 310 -17.10 17.71 -16.68
CA VAL A 310 -15.64 17.84 -16.79
C VAL A 310 -15.17 16.82 -17.81
N PHE A 311 -14.37 17.26 -18.77
CA PHE A 311 -13.90 16.44 -19.86
C PHE A 311 -12.38 16.55 -20.02
N ARG A 312 -11.79 15.50 -20.58
CA ARG A 312 -10.42 15.51 -21.07
C ARG A 312 -10.42 15.60 -22.58
N ALA A 313 -9.65 16.52 -23.11
CA ALA A 313 -9.51 16.74 -24.55
C ALA A 313 -8.04 16.82 -24.95
N LYS A 314 -7.78 16.72 -26.26
CA LYS A 314 -6.47 16.98 -26.83
C LYS A 314 -6.44 18.41 -27.36
N SER A 315 -5.50 19.22 -26.86
CA SER A 315 -5.30 20.60 -27.33
C SER A 315 -4.74 20.62 -28.75
N SER A 316 -5.39 21.37 -29.64
CA SER A 316 -4.90 21.60 -31.00
C SER A 316 -3.64 22.47 -31.05
N LYS A 317 -3.41 23.31 -30.03
CA LYS A 317 -2.25 24.21 -29.97
C LYS A 317 -0.97 23.51 -29.51
N SER A 318 -1.09 22.61 -28.53
CA SER A 318 0.07 22.01 -27.86
C SER A 318 0.24 20.51 -28.10
N ASP A 319 -0.72 19.84 -28.76
CA ASP A 319 -0.75 18.38 -28.94
C ASP A 319 -0.73 17.60 -27.61
N LYS A 320 -1.17 18.22 -26.51
CA LYS A 320 -1.21 17.66 -25.15
C LYS A 320 -2.65 17.44 -24.68
N HIS A 321 -2.84 16.57 -23.70
CA HIS A 321 -4.12 16.49 -23.00
C HIS A 321 -4.34 17.72 -22.10
N VAL A 322 -5.57 18.20 -22.07
CA VAL A 322 -6.06 19.28 -21.22
C VAL A 322 -7.38 18.86 -20.59
N LEU A 323 -7.73 19.44 -19.44
CA LEU A 323 -9.06 19.29 -18.86
C LEU A 323 -9.90 20.52 -19.16
N GLY A 324 -11.20 20.33 -19.28
CA GLY A 324 -12.15 21.41 -19.44
C GLY A 324 -13.43 21.17 -18.68
N LEU A 325 -14.10 22.26 -18.30
CA LEU A 325 -15.41 22.29 -17.68
C LEU A 325 -16.40 22.87 -18.68
N LEU A 326 -17.37 22.06 -19.09
CA LEU A 326 -18.52 22.48 -19.87
C LEU A 326 -19.69 22.76 -18.90
N LYS A 327 -20.12 24.01 -18.82
CA LYS A 327 -21.36 24.40 -18.13
C LYS A 327 -22.50 24.43 -19.12
N ILE A 328 -23.59 23.75 -18.80
CA ILE A 328 -24.72 23.52 -19.73
C ILE A 328 -25.93 24.39 -19.37
N LYS A 329 -26.07 24.80 -18.10
CA LYS A 329 -27.15 25.66 -17.62
C LYS A 329 -26.70 27.12 -17.48
N ASP A 330 -27.63 28.05 -17.62
CA ASP A 330 -27.53 29.52 -17.43
C ASP A 330 -26.68 30.30 -18.46
N SER A 331 -25.62 29.71 -19.01
CA SER A 331 -24.98 30.10 -20.28
C SER A 331 -23.98 29.03 -20.68
N LYS A 332 -24.08 28.50 -21.91
CA LYS A 332 -23.12 27.52 -22.41
C LYS A 332 -21.73 28.14 -22.41
N SER A 333 -20.87 27.65 -21.53
CA SER A 333 -19.50 28.15 -21.39
C SER A 333 -18.54 26.98 -21.18
N VAL A 334 -17.33 27.16 -21.71
CA VAL A 334 -16.25 26.18 -21.64
C VAL A 334 -15.04 26.86 -21.01
N VAL A 335 -14.58 26.29 -19.90
CA VAL A 335 -13.36 26.72 -19.21
C VAL A 335 -12.31 25.64 -19.41
N ILE A 336 -11.15 25.97 -19.97
CA ILE A 336 -10.04 25.03 -20.16
C ILE A 336 -8.99 25.26 -19.08
N ASN A 337 -8.56 24.18 -18.43
CA ASN A 337 -7.45 24.18 -17.48
C ASN A 337 -6.25 23.42 -18.08
N ASN A 338 -5.10 24.10 -18.13
CA ASN A 338 -3.86 23.53 -18.66
C ASN A 338 -2.90 23.03 -17.56
N ASP A 339 -3.21 23.28 -16.29
CA ASP A 339 -2.28 23.10 -15.17
C ASP A 339 -2.50 21.75 -14.46
N MET A 340 -3.74 21.24 -14.45
CA MET A 340 -4.08 20.00 -13.75
C MET A 340 -3.40 18.76 -14.34
N ILE A 341 -3.08 18.76 -15.64
CA ILE A 341 -2.31 17.69 -16.29
C ILE A 341 -0.87 18.17 -16.47
N LEU A 342 0.05 17.58 -15.70
CA LEU A 342 1.46 17.94 -15.76
C LEU A 342 2.12 17.37 -17.01
N SER A 343 2.84 18.22 -17.74
CA SER A 343 3.53 17.85 -18.97
C SER A 343 5.03 18.09 -18.86
N ASP A 344 5.82 17.11 -19.31
CA ASP A 344 7.30 17.21 -19.33
C ASP A 344 7.82 17.53 -20.74
N GLY A 345 6.94 17.89 -21.67
CA GLY A 345 7.29 18.24 -23.06
C GLY A 345 7.00 17.17 -24.12
N ASP A 346 6.89 15.89 -23.73
CA ASP A 346 6.76 14.73 -24.64
C ASP A 346 5.35 14.49 -25.24
N GLY A 347 4.62 15.57 -25.53
CA GLY A 347 3.32 15.54 -26.23
C GLY A 347 2.22 14.72 -25.53
N VAL A 348 1.27 14.22 -26.32
CA VAL A 348 0.02 13.56 -25.87
C VAL A 348 0.25 12.34 -24.96
N PHE A 349 1.33 11.59 -25.17
CA PHE A 349 1.59 10.36 -24.42
C PHE A 349 2.03 10.62 -22.98
N SER A 350 2.82 11.68 -22.76
CA SER A 350 3.28 12.07 -21.41
C SER A 350 2.19 12.65 -20.51
N THR A 351 1.05 13.00 -21.12
CA THR A 351 -0.10 13.65 -20.48
C THR A 351 -1.31 12.71 -20.38
N ASP A 352 -1.11 11.41 -20.63
CA ASP A 352 -2.15 10.39 -20.50
C ASP A 352 -2.32 9.94 -19.03
N GLY A 353 -3.51 9.47 -18.70
CA GLY A 353 -3.93 9.20 -17.34
C GLY A 353 -5.42 8.89 -17.22
N LYS A 354 -5.89 8.75 -15.98
CA LYS A 354 -7.29 8.50 -15.64
C LYS A 354 -7.90 9.72 -14.97
N LEU A 355 -9.06 10.15 -15.46
CA LEU A 355 -9.90 11.19 -14.85
C LEU A 355 -10.93 10.53 -13.93
N LEU A 356 -11.03 11.03 -12.71
CA LEU A 356 -11.94 10.54 -11.68
C LEU A 356 -12.64 11.73 -11.02
N TYR A 357 -13.81 11.47 -10.46
CA TYR A 357 -14.52 12.40 -9.60
C TYR A 357 -15.00 11.64 -8.35
N SER A 358 -14.55 12.08 -7.18
CA SER A 358 -15.03 11.61 -5.88
C SER A 358 -16.25 12.44 -5.50
N SER A 359 -17.43 11.84 -5.54
CA SER A 359 -18.69 12.53 -5.23
C SER A 359 -18.80 12.92 -3.77
N ASP A 360 -18.25 12.12 -2.87
CA ASP A 360 -18.38 12.32 -1.43
C ASP A 360 -17.49 13.47 -0.93
N ALA A 361 -16.28 13.59 -1.49
CA ALA A 361 -15.37 14.69 -1.19
C ALA A 361 -15.58 15.93 -2.08
N ASP A 362 -16.42 15.82 -3.12
CA ASP A 362 -16.58 16.80 -4.19
C ASP A 362 -15.22 17.21 -4.81
N LYS A 363 -14.42 16.21 -5.18
CA LYS A 363 -13.07 16.39 -5.73
C LYS A 363 -12.91 15.78 -7.10
N LEU A 364 -12.27 16.55 -7.98
CA LEU A 364 -11.77 16.09 -9.26
C LEU A 364 -10.34 15.55 -9.08
N ILE A 365 -10.06 14.37 -9.62
CA ILE A 365 -8.75 13.72 -9.49
C ILE A 365 -8.26 13.30 -10.88
N PHE A 366 -7.02 13.62 -11.19
CA PHE A 366 -6.35 13.15 -12.41
C PHE A 366 -5.06 12.42 -12.05
N ILE A 367 -4.98 11.12 -12.34
CA ILE A 367 -3.79 10.31 -12.08
C ILE A 367 -3.06 9.98 -13.39
N HIS A 368 -1.77 10.28 -13.45
CA HIS A 368 -0.96 10.03 -14.65
C HIS A 368 -0.62 8.55 -14.76
N TYR A 369 -0.62 7.98 -15.97
CA TYR A 369 -0.23 6.58 -16.17
C TYR A 369 1.28 6.35 -16.07
N TYR A 370 2.08 7.36 -16.42
CA TYR A 370 3.53 7.21 -16.67
C TYR A 370 4.41 8.02 -15.71
N LYS A 371 3.82 8.52 -14.63
CA LYS A 371 4.49 9.39 -13.66
C LYS A 371 3.97 9.14 -12.26
N ASN A 372 4.81 9.39 -11.28
CA ASN A 372 4.46 9.27 -9.87
C ASN A 372 3.59 10.42 -9.34
N THR A 373 2.66 10.95 -10.12
CA THR A 373 1.92 12.18 -9.77
C THR A 373 0.44 12.07 -10.08
N PHE A 374 -0.39 12.52 -9.15
CA PHE A 374 -1.81 12.76 -9.34
C PHE A 374 -2.15 14.19 -8.92
N SER A 375 -3.17 14.75 -9.55
CA SER A 375 -3.62 16.12 -9.31
C SER A 375 -5.02 16.08 -8.73
N VAL A 376 -5.30 16.95 -7.76
CA VAL A 376 -6.60 17.05 -7.09
C VAL A 376 -7.05 18.50 -7.12
N SER A 377 -8.32 18.74 -7.43
CA SER A 377 -8.93 20.08 -7.43
C SER A 377 -10.42 19.99 -7.14
N ASN A 378 -11.08 21.13 -6.96
CA ASN A 378 -12.53 21.23 -7.05
C ASN A 378 -12.99 21.09 -8.53
N PRO A 379 -14.27 20.79 -8.80
CA PRO A 379 -14.77 20.65 -10.18
C PRO A 379 -14.58 21.88 -11.09
N ASP A 380 -14.47 23.07 -10.48
CA ASP A 380 -14.17 24.33 -11.16
C ASP A 380 -12.66 24.60 -11.35
N PHE A 381 -11.83 23.61 -11.03
CA PHE A 381 -10.36 23.65 -11.01
C PHE A 381 -9.74 24.53 -9.92
N SER A 382 -10.52 25.09 -9.00
CA SER A 382 -9.98 25.81 -7.84
C SER A 382 -9.32 24.85 -6.85
N GLY A 383 -8.41 25.36 -6.02
CA GLY A 383 -7.72 24.56 -5.00
C GLY A 383 -6.84 23.44 -5.57
N LEU A 384 -6.31 23.61 -6.79
CA LEU A 384 -5.46 22.63 -7.45
C LEU A 384 -4.21 22.30 -6.62
N GLN A 385 -3.97 21.01 -6.42
CA GLN A 385 -2.78 20.45 -5.78
C GLN A 385 -2.21 19.33 -6.64
N HIS A 386 -0.89 19.20 -6.65
CA HIS A 386 -0.18 18.06 -7.23
C HIS A 386 0.44 17.23 -6.12
N LEU A 387 0.04 15.98 -6.04
CA LEU A 387 0.45 15.02 -5.04
C LEU A 387 1.21 13.86 -5.68
N LYS A 388 2.11 13.24 -4.93
CA LYS A 388 2.97 12.14 -5.37
C LYS A 388 2.43 10.78 -4.94
N THR A 389 2.54 9.79 -5.83
CA THR A 389 2.44 8.37 -5.46
C THR A 389 3.73 7.89 -4.80
N ILE A 390 3.70 6.74 -4.12
CA ILE A 390 4.85 6.21 -3.35
C ILE A 390 6.01 5.75 -4.25
N ASP A 391 5.82 5.63 -5.55
CA ASP A 391 6.90 5.28 -6.45
C ASP A 391 7.85 6.45 -6.71
N THR A 392 9.11 6.14 -7.01
CA THR A 392 10.15 7.15 -7.27
C THR A 392 10.26 7.54 -8.75
N LEU A 393 9.36 7.06 -9.62
CA LEU A 393 9.45 7.33 -11.06
C LEU A 393 8.80 8.67 -11.40
N ASN A 394 9.57 9.76 -11.29
CA ASN A 394 9.12 11.11 -11.65
C ASN A 394 8.53 11.18 -13.06
N SER A 395 9.16 10.49 -14.02
CA SER A 395 8.66 10.34 -15.38
C SER A 395 9.32 9.14 -16.05
N THR A 396 8.54 8.29 -16.72
CA THR A 396 9.12 7.23 -17.55
C THR A 396 9.59 7.81 -18.88
N LYS A 397 10.84 7.57 -19.29
CA LYS A 397 11.35 8.00 -20.61
C LYS A 397 10.57 7.30 -21.72
N LEU A 398 9.61 8.00 -22.31
CA LEU A 398 8.82 7.49 -23.43
C LEU A 398 9.66 7.53 -24.70
N LYS A 399 9.92 6.36 -25.30
CA LYS A 399 10.58 6.30 -26.62
C LYS A 399 9.53 6.51 -27.70
N ILE A 400 9.49 7.70 -28.31
CA ILE A 400 8.51 8.06 -29.34
C ILE A 400 9.20 8.08 -30.72
N VAL A 401 8.59 7.43 -31.71
CA VAL A 401 9.00 7.48 -33.12
C VAL A 401 7.94 8.22 -33.93
N THR A 402 8.40 9.10 -34.81
CA THR A 402 7.53 9.81 -35.76
C THR A 402 7.57 9.05 -37.09
N LYS A 403 6.41 8.63 -37.58
CA LYS A 403 6.29 8.01 -38.91
C LYS A 403 6.41 9.07 -40.01
N GLN A 404 6.71 8.63 -41.24
CA GLN A 404 6.80 9.50 -42.43
C GLN A 404 5.53 10.33 -42.69
N ASN A 405 4.37 9.87 -42.21
CA ASN A 405 3.09 10.57 -42.30
C ASN A 405 2.81 11.55 -41.12
N GLY A 406 3.82 11.88 -40.32
CA GLY A 406 3.71 12.80 -39.18
C GLY A 406 3.08 12.20 -37.91
N HIS A 407 2.52 10.98 -37.97
CA HIS A 407 1.95 10.32 -36.80
C HIS A 407 3.03 9.83 -35.83
N ARG A 408 2.91 10.20 -34.55
CA ARG A 408 3.78 9.71 -33.48
C ARG A 408 3.25 8.40 -32.91
N LYS A 409 4.15 7.43 -32.70
CA LYS A 409 3.85 6.15 -32.03
C LYS A 409 4.95 5.85 -31.00
N MET A 410 4.62 5.14 -29.94
CA MET A 410 5.62 4.59 -29.04
C MET A 410 6.47 3.53 -29.76
N ALA A 411 7.80 3.61 -29.62
CA ALA A 411 8.76 2.67 -30.18
C ALA A 411 8.77 1.34 -29.43
N ALA A 412 8.40 1.35 -28.15
CA ALA A 412 8.24 0.18 -27.29
C ALA A 412 7.12 0.44 -26.27
N PRO A 413 6.43 -0.59 -25.76
CA PRO A 413 5.47 -0.43 -24.67
C PRO A 413 6.14 0.23 -23.45
N PRO A 414 5.63 1.38 -22.97
CA PRO A 414 6.18 2.04 -21.79
C PRO A 414 5.81 1.28 -20.53
N VAL A 415 6.60 1.50 -19.47
CA VAL A 415 6.23 1.05 -18.14
C VAL A 415 5.07 1.91 -17.65
N ILE A 416 3.88 1.32 -17.48
CA ILE A 416 2.76 1.98 -16.83
C ILE A 416 2.98 1.90 -15.32
N VAL A 417 3.02 3.06 -14.66
CA VAL A 417 3.16 3.20 -13.21
C VAL A 417 1.81 2.97 -12.53
N ASN A 418 0.79 3.70 -12.98
CA ASN A 418 -0.57 3.67 -12.43
C ASN A 418 -1.49 3.07 -13.49
N VAL A 419 -2.08 1.91 -13.23
CA VAL A 419 -2.87 1.16 -14.21
C VAL A 419 -4.34 1.53 -14.15
N ASN A 420 -4.86 1.66 -12.93
CA ASN A 420 -6.26 1.87 -12.67
C ASN A 420 -6.42 2.61 -11.34
N ALA A 421 -7.55 3.26 -11.14
CA ALA A 421 -7.84 3.93 -9.89
C ALA A 421 -9.33 4.11 -9.64
N SER A 422 -9.69 4.25 -8.37
CA SER A 422 -11.02 4.64 -7.90
C SER A 422 -10.83 5.52 -6.66
N ALA A 423 -11.78 6.41 -6.39
CA ALA A 423 -11.75 7.26 -5.22
C ALA A 423 -13.09 7.19 -4.51
N TYR A 424 -13.05 7.17 -3.19
CA TYR A 424 -14.21 7.32 -2.33
C TYR A 424 -13.81 8.20 -1.16
N ASP A 425 -14.64 9.21 -0.87
CA ASP A 425 -14.33 10.22 0.14
C ASP A 425 -12.94 10.83 -0.10
N ASP A 426 -12.12 11.01 0.94
CA ASP A 426 -10.75 11.54 0.85
C ASP A 426 -9.68 10.49 0.45
N VAL A 427 -10.09 9.31 0.01
CA VAL A 427 -9.17 8.18 -0.26
C VAL A 427 -9.11 7.85 -1.75
N LEU A 428 -7.90 7.92 -2.31
CA LEU A 428 -7.58 7.42 -3.65
C LEU A 428 -7.02 6.00 -3.55
N PHE A 429 -7.69 5.05 -4.20
CA PHE A 429 -7.23 3.69 -4.43
C PHE A 429 -6.58 3.63 -5.81
N ASN A 430 -5.29 3.33 -5.87
CA ASN A 430 -4.51 3.31 -7.10
C ASN A 430 -3.86 1.93 -7.31
N GLN A 431 -4.14 1.30 -8.45
CA GLN A 431 -3.44 0.09 -8.86
C GLN A 431 -2.07 0.44 -9.41
N SER A 432 -1.02 0.12 -8.65
CA SER A 432 0.37 0.34 -9.08
C SER A 432 0.95 -0.92 -9.73
N ASN A 433 1.71 -0.73 -10.81
CA ASN A 433 2.36 -1.82 -11.55
C ASN A 433 3.90 -1.77 -11.47
N ILE A 434 4.42 -1.11 -10.43
CA ILE A 434 5.85 -1.11 -10.11
C ILE A 434 6.07 -1.94 -8.84
N LYS A 435 7.08 -2.80 -8.79
CA LYS A 435 7.43 -3.58 -7.59
C LYS A 435 8.18 -2.72 -6.57
N GLY A 436 7.76 -2.77 -5.29
CA GLY A 436 8.48 -2.11 -4.19
C GLY A 436 9.83 -2.77 -3.89
N LYS A 437 10.71 -2.07 -3.15
CA LYS A 437 12.07 -2.55 -2.85
C LYS A 437 12.10 -3.89 -2.11
N PHE A 438 11.22 -4.05 -1.12
CA PHE A 438 11.17 -5.23 -0.23
C PHE A 438 9.85 -5.99 -0.42
N GLU A 439 9.54 -6.29 -1.68
CA GLU A 439 8.31 -6.96 -2.07
C GLU A 439 8.59 -8.31 -2.75
N SER A 440 7.85 -9.35 -2.32
CA SER A 440 7.96 -10.69 -2.88
C SER A 440 7.62 -10.70 -4.37
N GLN A 441 8.57 -11.14 -5.20
CA GLN A 441 8.38 -11.25 -6.64
C GLN A 441 7.23 -12.20 -7.01
N LYS A 442 7.04 -13.27 -6.22
CA LYS A 442 6.01 -14.28 -6.44
C LYS A 442 4.61 -13.71 -6.18
N LEU A 443 4.43 -12.98 -5.07
CA LEU A 443 3.15 -12.34 -4.75
C LEU A 443 2.81 -11.23 -5.75
N TRP A 444 3.79 -10.39 -6.09
CA TRP A 444 3.63 -9.32 -7.07
C TRP A 444 3.19 -9.83 -8.45
N LYS A 445 3.73 -10.96 -8.93
CA LYS A 445 3.29 -11.56 -10.21
C LYS A 445 1.89 -12.18 -10.15
N LYS A 446 1.44 -12.61 -8.97
CA LYS A 446 0.17 -13.31 -8.77
C LYS A 446 -0.97 -12.40 -8.28
N SER A 447 -0.69 -11.12 -8.10
CA SER A 447 -1.65 -10.19 -7.49
C SER A 447 -1.56 -8.81 -8.13
N SER A 448 -2.64 -8.06 -8.06
CA SER A 448 -2.69 -6.63 -8.35
C SER A 448 -2.46 -5.86 -7.05
N VAL A 449 -1.54 -4.90 -7.05
CA VAL A 449 -1.24 -4.08 -5.87
C VAL A 449 -2.07 -2.81 -5.90
N VAL A 450 -2.80 -2.54 -4.82
CA VAL A 450 -3.59 -1.31 -4.64
C VAL A 450 -2.95 -0.49 -3.53
N ASP A 451 -2.47 0.70 -3.89
CA ASP A 451 -1.95 1.71 -2.98
C ASP A 451 -3.08 2.68 -2.57
N MET A 452 -3.09 3.11 -1.31
CA MET A 452 -4.07 4.05 -0.77
C MET A 452 -3.42 5.38 -0.40
N TYR A 453 -3.99 6.48 -0.89
CA TYR A 453 -3.49 7.84 -0.64
C TYR A 453 -4.60 8.75 -0.12
N ASN A 454 -4.22 9.74 0.68
CA ASN A 454 -5.08 10.87 1.00
C ASN A 454 -5.08 11.85 -0.19
N ILE A 455 -6.26 12.33 -0.61
CA ILE A 455 -6.37 13.28 -1.73
C ILE A 455 -6.27 14.75 -1.31
N SER A 456 -6.43 15.03 -0.02
CA SER A 456 -6.42 16.39 0.57
C SER A 456 -5.03 16.78 1.10
N LYS A 457 -4.12 15.82 1.31
CA LYS A 457 -2.73 16.06 1.74
C LYS A 457 -1.78 14.96 1.22
N GLN A 458 -0.49 15.25 1.18
CA GLN A 458 0.56 14.31 0.76
C GLN A 458 0.78 13.20 1.82
N GLU A 459 -0.13 12.23 1.88
CA GLU A 459 -0.08 11.10 2.82
C GLU A 459 -0.42 9.78 2.11
N TYR A 460 0.40 8.76 2.36
CA TYR A 460 0.19 7.38 1.93
C TYR A 460 -0.24 6.54 3.12
N PHE A 461 -1.37 5.83 2.99
CA PHE A 461 -1.95 5.04 4.08
C PHE A 461 -1.44 3.60 4.13
N GLY A 462 -1.03 3.05 2.99
CA GLY A 462 -0.62 1.65 2.87
C GLY A 462 -1.00 1.07 1.52
N SER A 463 -0.66 -0.21 1.33
CA SER A 463 -1.00 -0.98 0.14
C SER A 463 -1.64 -2.31 0.50
N PHE A 464 -2.29 -2.93 -0.47
CA PHE A 464 -2.82 -4.28 -0.34
C PHE A 464 -2.85 -5.03 -1.65
N TYR A 465 -2.91 -6.35 -1.57
CA TYR A 465 -3.00 -7.23 -2.72
C TYR A 465 -4.45 -7.61 -2.99
N ILE A 466 -4.79 -7.63 -4.28
CA ILE A 466 -5.95 -8.35 -4.82
C ILE A 466 -5.41 -9.51 -5.65
N SER A 467 -5.73 -10.74 -5.28
CA SER A 467 -5.26 -11.94 -6.00
C SER A 467 -5.74 -11.92 -7.46
N ASN A 468 -4.84 -12.25 -8.38
CA ASN A 468 -5.19 -12.42 -9.79
C ASN A 468 -5.95 -13.75 -9.98
N LYS A 469 -6.89 -13.78 -10.90
CA LYS A 469 -7.64 -14.99 -11.26
C LYS A 469 -7.12 -15.51 -12.60
N ASN A 470 -6.76 -16.79 -12.70
CA ASN A 470 -6.24 -17.39 -13.95
C ASN A 470 -5.07 -16.60 -14.59
N ASN A 471 -4.22 -15.97 -13.77
CA ASN A 471 -3.16 -15.03 -14.17
C ASN A 471 -3.66 -13.69 -14.79
N SER A 472 -4.97 -13.47 -14.85
CA SER A 472 -5.60 -12.20 -15.20
C SER A 472 -5.71 -11.31 -13.96
N GLY A 473 -5.11 -10.12 -14.03
CA GLY A 473 -5.33 -9.08 -13.03
C GLY A 473 -6.70 -8.42 -13.17
N MET A 474 -7.10 -7.67 -12.14
CA MET A 474 -8.36 -6.92 -12.19
C MET A 474 -8.34 -5.86 -13.31
N SER A 475 -9.44 -5.74 -14.04
CA SER A 475 -9.61 -4.78 -15.13
C SER A 475 -10.29 -3.49 -14.66
N GLN A 476 -11.15 -3.58 -13.64
CA GLN A 476 -11.88 -2.45 -13.07
C GLN A 476 -11.87 -2.53 -11.55
N MET A 477 -11.97 -1.37 -10.91
CA MET A 477 -12.18 -1.25 -9.47
C MET A 477 -13.18 -0.14 -9.17
N LEU A 478 -13.91 -0.28 -8.06
CA LEU A 478 -14.81 0.73 -7.53
C LEU A 478 -14.78 0.69 -6.01
N ALA A 479 -14.35 1.79 -5.38
CA ALA A 479 -14.46 2.00 -3.95
C ALA A 479 -15.80 2.68 -3.63
N THR A 480 -16.43 2.28 -2.54
CA THR A 480 -17.71 2.84 -2.05
C THR A 480 -17.64 2.98 -0.53
N GLN A 481 -18.72 3.45 0.10
CA GLN A 481 -18.77 3.56 1.56
C GLN A 481 -18.55 2.24 2.29
N LYS A 482 -19.13 1.15 1.77
CA LYS A 482 -19.20 -0.15 2.48
C LYS A 482 -18.29 -1.22 1.88
N TYR A 483 -18.09 -1.16 0.58
CA TYR A 483 -17.46 -2.24 -0.16
C TYR A 483 -16.45 -1.73 -1.19
N PHE A 484 -15.43 -2.55 -1.42
CA PHE A 484 -14.54 -2.43 -2.57
C PHE A 484 -14.97 -3.48 -3.59
N TYR A 485 -15.16 -3.07 -4.84
CA TYR A 485 -15.53 -3.97 -5.92
C TYR A 485 -14.41 -4.04 -6.95
N THR A 486 -14.21 -5.22 -7.52
CA THR A 486 -13.34 -5.42 -8.67
C THR A 486 -14.09 -6.15 -9.77
N ILE A 487 -13.66 -5.95 -11.01
CA ILE A 487 -14.02 -6.82 -12.13
C ILE A 487 -12.74 -7.50 -12.60
N THR A 488 -12.79 -8.83 -12.70
CA THR A 488 -11.69 -9.66 -13.22
C THR A 488 -12.29 -10.64 -14.21
N GLU A 489 -11.81 -10.62 -15.46
CA GLU A 489 -12.40 -11.40 -16.56
C GLU A 489 -13.90 -11.11 -16.69
N ASN A 490 -14.74 -12.11 -16.45
CA ASN A 490 -16.20 -12.07 -16.48
C ASN A 490 -16.83 -12.07 -15.08
N GLU A 491 -16.10 -11.81 -14.01
CA GLU A 491 -16.65 -11.78 -12.66
C GLU A 491 -16.53 -10.41 -12.02
N ILE A 492 -17.58 -10.00 -11.32
CA ILE A 492 -17.54 -8.91 -10.34
C ILE A 492 -17.39 -9.52 -8.95
N VAL A 493 -16.43 -9.02 -8.17
CA VAL A 493 -16.15 -9.49 -6.80
C VAL A 493 -16.40 -8.35 -5.83
N ARG A 494 -17.11 -8.63 -4.74
CA ARG A 494 -17.40 -7.71 -3.65
C ARG A 494 -16.52 -8.05 -2.45
N TYR A 495 -15.74 -7.06 -1.99
CA TYR A 495 -14.94 -7.14 -0.80
C TYR A 495 -15.45 -6.20 0.28
N ARG A 496 -15.50 -6.66 1.52
CA ARG A 496 -15.76 -5.84 2.71
C ARG A 496 -14.45 -5.22 3.20
N TYR A 497 -14.49 -3.93 3.56
CA TYR A 497 -13.36 -3.26 4.20
C TYR A 497 -13.14 -3.74 5.64
N ALA A 498 -11.88 -3.93 6.01
CA ALA A 498 -11.48 -4.02 7.40
C ALA A 498 -11.30 -2.61 8.01
N GLN A 499 -11.21 -2.55 9.34
CA GLN A 499 -11.01 -1.30 10.09
C GLN A 499 -9.73 -0.56 9.67
N SER A 500 -8.71 -1.29 9.22
CA SER A 500 -7.47 -0.71 8.69
C SER A 500 -7.69 0.19 7.48
N VAL A 501 -8.76 -0.03 6.71
CA VAL A 501 -9.17 0.81 5.58
C VAL A 501 -10.27 1.78 5.98
N SER A 502 -11.34 1.29 6.60
CA SER A 502 -12.54 2.10 6.85
C SER A 502 -12.32 3.25 7.84
N LYS A 503 -11.28 3.19 8.69
CA LYS A 503 -10.89 4.30 9.58
C LYS A 503 -10.46 5.57 8.84
N HIS A 504 -10.11 5.45 7.56
CA HIS A 504 -9.70 6.57 6.72
C HIS A 504 -10.86 7.26 6.01
N PHE A 505 -12.08 6.70 6.11
CA PHE A 505 -13.29 7.36 5.65
C PHE A 505 -13.80 8.28 6.76
N GLN A 506 -14.26 9.47 6.40
CA GLN A 506 -14.95 10.38 7.30
C GLN A 506 -16.21 9.68 7.82
N THR A 507 -16.18 9.29 9.10
CA THR A 507 -17.33 8.73 9.80
C THR A 507 -18.29 9.87 10.14
N GLY A 508 -19.17 10.23 9.20
CA GLY A 508 -20.43 10.91 9.53
C GLY A 508 -20.80 12.13 8.68
N LYS A 509 -21.79 11.92 7.79
CA LYS A 509 -22.81 12.94 7.45
C LYS A 509 -24.25 12.41 7.44
N ALA A 510 -24.52 11.18 7.93
CA ALA A 510 -25.86 10.57 7.81
C ALA A 510 -26.50 10.02 9.09
N GLU A 511 -25.85 10.03 10.27
CA GLU A 511 -26.48 9.49 11.50
C GLU A 511 -27.12 10.55 12.44
N ASN A 512 -26.91 11.84 12.20
CA ASN A 512 -27.45 12.91 13.09
C ASN A 512 -28.71 13.62 12.56
N LEU A 513 -29.49 13.03 11.64
CA LEU A 513 -30.77 13.61 11.18
C LEU A 513 -32.02 12.93 11.76
N LYS A 514 -31.89 12.18 12.86
CA LYS A 514 -33.05 11.74 13.65
C LYS A 514 -32.83 12.00 15.13
N LYS A 515 -32.94 13.27 15.50
CA LYS A 515 -33.36 13.75 16.82
C LYS A 515 -33.55 15.26 16.72
N GLU A 516 -34.71 15.66 16.21
CA GLU A 516 -35.48 16.82 16.65
C GLU A 516 -36.95 16.50 16.44
#